data_AF-A0AAE0TRI8-F1
#
_entry.id   AF-A0AAE0TRI8-F1
#
_cell.length_a   1.000
_cell.length_b   1.000
_cell.length_c   1.000
_cell.angle_alpha   90.00
_cell.angle_beta   90.00
_cell.angle_gamma   90.00
#
_symmetry.space_group_name_H-M   'P 1'
#
loop_
_entity.id
_entity.type
_entity.pdbx_description
1 polymer ?
#
loop_
_entity_poly.entity_id
_entity_poly.type
_entity_poly.pdbx_seq_one_letter_code
_entity_poly.pdbx_strand_id
1 'polypeptide(L)'
;MDWSFRTISFTKQPESRLPALPSELRDLIFEYALVCNKPLVTFRLDNYQKDSMSEAVQPALTRTNRQIRKETLPIWYGCNRFVLHTQDPHAGKGLVWLERNSRYMSLLKHIALWIRYVSPINDRGYGALSISMRRQAGTDVWYAEDDWEWITVIRKPTGLEDDARFLQKELDYLLENDYQGQLDAEKFHCILLETRRRYIEHKMS
;
A
#
# COMPACT_ATOMS: atom_id res chain seq x y z
N MET A 1 -37.46 -6.39 48.71
CA MET A 1 -36.05 -6.17 48.32
C MET A 1 -36.05 -5.08 47.28
N ASP A 2 -35.65 -3.89 47.68
CA ASP A 2 -35.73 -2.67 46.87
C ASP A 2 -34.40 -2.46 46.14
N TRP A 3 -34.39 -2.65 44.82
CA TRP A 3 -33.21 -2.46 43.98
C TRP A 3 -33.16 -1.01 43.53
N SER A 4 -32.54 -0.15 44.32
CA SER A 4 -32.22 1.21 43.90
C SER A 4 -31.03 1.17 42.92
N PHE A 5 -31.30 1.42 41.64
CA PHE A 5 -30.25 1.67 40.66
C PHE A 5 -29.55 2.99 41.03
N ARG A 6 -28.35 2.89 41.61
CA ARG A 6 -27.46 4.04 41.76
C ARG A 6 -27.21 4.60 40.37
N THR A 7 -27.70 5.81 40.12
CA THR A 7 -27.33 6.59 38.95
C THR A 7 -25.83 6.84 39.03
N ILE A 8 -25.05 6.08 38.28
CA ILE A 8 -23.62 6.34 38.12
C ILE A 8 -23.53 7.67 37.37
N SER A 9 -23.20 8.75 38.08
CA SER A 9 -22.83 10.01 37.46
C SER A 9 -21.52 9.78 36.72
N PHE A 10 -21.60 9.57 35.40
CA PHE A 10 -20.43 9.68 34.55
C PHE A 10 -19.97 11.14 34.61
N THR A 11 -18.91 11.40 35.36
CA THR A 11 -18.18 12.65 35.24
C THR A 11 -17.76 12.76 33.78
N LYS A 12 -18.20 13.83 33.10
CA LYS A 12 -17.86 14.08 31.70
C LYS A 12 -16.33 14.08 31.62
N GLN A 13 -15.74 13.05 31.00
CA GLN A 13 -14.29 13.00 30.84
C GLN A 13 -13.84 14.30 30.15
N PRO A 14 -12.70 14.88 30.56
CA PRO A 14 -12.20 16.07 29.91
C PRO A 14 -12.06 15.79 28.41
N GLU A 15 -12.66 16.66 27.60
CA GLU A 15 -12.61 16.52 26.14
C GLU A 15 -11.15 16.53 25.68
N SER A 16 -10.82 15.71 24.69
CA SER A 16 -9.48 15.69 24.11
C SER A 16 -9.13 17.10 23.62
N ARG A 17 -7.91 17.56 23.91
CA ARG A 17 -7.40 18.87 23.44
C ARG A 17 -6.92 18.84 21.99
N LEU A 18 -6.75 17.64 21.41
CA LEU A 18 -6.25 17.46 20.06
C LEU A 18 -7.14 18.16 19.01
N PRO A 19 -8.48 18.03 19.03
CA PRO A 19 -9.35 18.78 18.11
C PRO A 19 -9.34 20.30 18.32
N ALA A 20 -8.91 20.79 19.48
CA ALA A 20 -8.83 22.22 19.79
C ALA A 20 -7.56 22.89 19.23
N LEU A 21 -6.58 22.12 18.76
CA LEU A 21 -5.42 22.66 18.04
C LEU A 21 -5.83 23.20 16.67
N PRO A 22 -5.13 24.20 16.10
CA PRO A 22 -5.26 24.54 14.68
C PRO A 22 -5.02 23.34 13.75
N SER A 23 -5.66 23.33 12.58
CA SER A 23 -5.57 22.23 11.61
C SER A 23 -4.12 21.92 11.21
N GLU A 24 -3.31 22.96 11.02
CA GLU A 24 -1.91 22.85 10.61
C GLU A 24 -1.07 22.07 11.64
N LEU A 25 -1.32 22.28 12.93
CA LEU A 25 -0.65 21.53 13.99
C LEU A 25 -1.17 20.09 14.07
N ARG A 26 -2.45 19.87 13.79
CA ARG A 26 -3.01 18.51 13.72
C ARG A 26 -2.43 17.73 12.55
N ASP A 27 -2.31 18.36 11.38
CA ASP A 27 -1.72 17.75 10.19
C ASP A 27 -0.28 17.30 10.46
N LEU A 28 0.56 18.15 11.07
CA LEU A 28 1.92 17.77 11.46
C LEU A 28 1.96 16.58 12.44
N ILE A 29 1.06 16.56 13.44
CA ILE A 29 0.94 15.44 14.37
C ILE A 29 0.51 14.16 13.64
N PHE A 30 -0.45 14.28 12.72
CA PHE A 30 -0.99 13.14 11.98
C PHE A 30 0.00 12.59 10.98
N GLU A 31 0.73 13.44 10.25
CA GLU A 31 1.82 13.03 9.38
C GLU A 31 2.87 12.25 10.17
N TYR A 32 3.34 12.80 11.29
CA TYR A 32 4.31 12.12 12.15
C TYR A 32 3.80 10.76 12.67
N ALA A 33 2.50 10.65 12.96
CA ALA A 33 1.91 9.43 13.51
C ALA A 33 1.52 8.38 12.45
N LEU A 34 1.31 8.77 11.19
CA LEU A 34 0.70 7.92 10.16
C LEU A 34 1.61 7.63 8.98
N VAL A 35 2.59 8.48 8.70
CA VAL A 35 3.54 8.24 7.62
C VAL A 35 4.57 7.21 8.09
N CYS A 36 4.60 6.08 7.41
CA CYS A 36 5.43 4.94 7.74
C CYS A 36 6.73 5.00 6.94
N ASN A 37 7.86 4.92 7.64
CA ASN A 37 9.18 4.79 7.02
C ASN A 37 9.45 3.37 6.50
N LYS A 38 8.67 2.39 6.95
CA LYS A 38 8.77 0.99 6.52
C LYS A 38 7.76 0.71 5.40
N PRO A 39 8.07 -0.19 4.44
CA PRO A 39 7.10 -0.64 3.45
C PRO A 39 5.84 -1.23 4.11
N LEU A 40 4.67 -0.79 3.67
CA LEU A 40 3.37 -1.28 4.14
C LEU A 40 2.86 -2.41 3.26
N VAL A 41 3.06 -3.66 3.68
CA VAL A 41 2.66 -4.83 2.89
C VAL A 41 1.22 -5.24 3.16
N THR A 42 0.51 -5.68 2.11
CA THR A 42 -0.89 -6.11 2.21
C THR A 42 -1.06 -7.58 2.63
N PHE A 43 0.04 -8.29 2.86
CA PHE A 43 0.05 -9.66 3.34
C PHE A 43 0.57 -9.76 4.78
N ARG A 44 0.22 -10.86 5.45
CA ARG A 44 0.69 -11.16 6.80
C ARG A 44 2.21 -11.35 6.84
N LEU A 45 2.86 -10.72 7.81
CA LEU A 45 4.29 -10.80 8.05
C LEU A 45 4.63 -11.85 9.11
N ASP A 46 5.69 -12.60 8.85
CA ASP A 46 6.34 -13.43 9.86
C ASP A 46 7.14 -12.56 10.83
N ASN A 47 7.47 -13.09 12.02
CA ASN A 47 8.13 -12.30 13.06
C ASN A 47 9.46 -11.66 12.61
N TYR A 48 10.25 -12.36 11.80
CA TYR A 48 11.49 -11.82 11.25
C TYR A 48 11.28 -10.64 10.28
N GLN A 49 10.17 -10.62 9.55
CA GLN A 49 9.90 -9.57 8.56
C GLN A 49 9.37 -8.28 9.20
N LYS A 50 8.84 -8.34 10.42
CA LYS A 50 8.31 -7.17 11.15
C LYS A 50 9.38 -6.14 11.53
N ASP A 51 10.64 -6.56 11.54
CA ASP A 51 11.77 -5.66 11.79
C ASP A 51 11.99 -4.70 10.62
N SER A 52 11.79 -5.13 9.38
CA SER A 52 12.02 -4.33 8.17
C SER A 52 10.74 -3.82 7.49
N MET A 53 9.60 -4.47 7.74
CA MET A 53 8.33 -4.17 7.07
C MET A 53 7.21 -3.97 8.08
N SER A 54 6.07 -3.46 7.63
CA SER A 54 4.87 -3.34 8.46
C SER A 54 3.63 -3.78 7.67
N GLU A 55 2.68 -4.40 8.35
CA GLU A 55 1.41 -4.77 7.71
C GLU A 55 0.57 -3.51 7.45
N ALA A 56 -0.08 -3.44 6.30
CA ALA A 56 -0.93 -2.33 5.86
C ALA A 56 -2.27 -2.28 6.61
N VAL A 57 -2.23 -2.18 7.93
CA VAL A 57 -3.40 -2.11 8.81
C VAL A 57 -3.65 -0.65 9.19
N GLN A 58 -4.90 -0.18 9.02
CA GLN A 58 -5.30 1.18 9.43
C GLN A 58 -4.92 1.42 10.91
N PRO A 59 -4.09 2.43 11.21
CA PRO A 59 -3.70 2.76 12.58
C PRO A 59 -4.90 3.15 13.43
N ALA A 60 -4.80 2.95 14.75
CA ALA A 60 -5.87 3.25 15.69
C ALA A 60 -6.38 4.69 15.57
N LEU A 61 -5.47 5.65 15.32
CA LEU A 61 -5.79 7.07 15.16
C LEU A 61 -6.85 7.31 14.06
N THR A 62 -6.83 6.53 12.99
CA THR A 62 -7.82 6.66 11.90
C THR A 62 -9.21 6.18 12.31
N ARG A 63 -9.37 5.48 13.44
CA ARG A 63 -10.59 4.75 13.85
C ARG A 63 -11.30 5.32 15.09
N THR A 64 -10.78 6.38 15.70
CA THR A 64 -11.23 6.85 17.03
C THR A 64 -12.39 7.85 16.98
N ASN A 65 -12.23 8.95 16.22
CA ASN A 65 -13.16 10.07 16.21
C ASN A 65 -13.52 10.44 14.77
N ARG A 66 -14.77 10.88 14.51
CA ARG A 66 -15.25 11.19 13.15
C ARG A 66 -14.46 12.31 12.47
N GLN A 67 -14.13 13.38 13.20
CA GLN A 67 -13.31 14.48 12.70
C GLN A 67 -11.89 14.01 12.42
N ILE A 68 -11.24 13.39 13.42
CA ILE A 68 -9.87 12.87 13.28
C ILE A 68 -9.80 11.88 12.11
N ARG A 69 -10.78 10.99 11.97
CA ARG A 69 -10.86 10.03 10.86
C ARG A 69 -10.91 10.73 9.51
N LYS A 70 -11.69 11.81 9.37
CA LYS A 70 -11.79 12.57 8.13
C LYS A 70 -10.46 13.23 7.75
N GLU A 71 -9.73 13.74 8.74
CA GLU A 71 -8.44 14.41 8.57
C GLU A 71 -7.28 13.42 8.32
N THR A 72 -7.33 12.24 8.96
CA THR A 72 -6.23 11.26 8.95
C THR A 72 -6.26 10.26 7.80
N LEU A 73 -7.42 9.90 7.28
CA LEU A 73 -7.50 8.92 6.18
C LEU A 73 -6.79 9.41 4.89
N PRO A 74 -6.92 10.68 4.46
CA PRO A 74 -6.17 11.19 3.32
C PRO A 74 -4.66 11.11 3.52
N ILE A 75 -4.15 11.38 4.74
CA ILE A 75 -2.73 11.25 5.08
C ILE A 75 -2.31 9.78 5.01
N TRP A 76 -3.07 8.88 5.64
CA TRP A 76 -2.74 7.45 5.64
C TRP A 76 -2.68 6.87 4.22
N TYR A 77 -3.68 7.11 3.38
CA TYR A 77 -3.74 6.54 2.02
C TYR A 77 -2.93 7.32 0.98
N GLY A 78 -2.75 8.63 1.19
CA GLY A 78 -2.10 9.52 0.23
C GLY A 78 -0.60 9.69 0.43
N CYS A 79 -0.11 9.55 1.67
CA CYS A 79 1.31 9.79 2.00
C CYS A 79 2.10 8.50 2.21
N ASN A 80 1.45 7.33 2.24
CA ASN A 80 2.13 6.04 2.40
C ASN A 80 2.23 5.26 1.09
N ARG A 81 3.32 4.50 0.95
CA ARG A 81 3.52 3.53 -0.14
C ARG A 81 3.01 2.15 0.30
N PHE A 82 1.97 1.65 -0.37
CA PHE A 82 1.40 0.33 -0.10
C PHE A 82 1.95 -0.72 -1.07
N VAL A 83 2.36 -1.86 -0.55
CA VAL A 83 3.00 -2.93 -1.32
C VAL A 83 1.99 -4.03 -1.63
N LEU A 84 1.82 -4.31 -2.91
CA LEU A 84 1.11 -5.46 -3.44
C LEU A 84 2.11 -6.46 -4.01
N HIS A 85 2.02 -7.73 -3.62
CA HIS A 85 2.93 -8.76 -4.11
C HIS A 85 2.27 -9.55 -5.24
N THR A 86 3.00 -9.80 -6.32
CA THR A 86 2.43 -10.43 -7.53
C THR A 86 2.34 -11.96 -7.46
N GLN A 87 3.12 -12.60 -6.59
CA GLN A 87 3.09 -14.05 -6.44
C GLN A 87 2.01 -14.49 -5.45
N ASP A 88 1.33 -15.59 -5.78
CA ASP A 88 0.46 -16.28 -4.85
C ASP A 88 1.22 -16.92 -3.66
N PRO A 89 0.58 -17.01 -2.48
CA PRO A 89 -0.80 -16.58 -2.18
C PRO A 89 -0.92 -15.08 -1.83
N HIS A 90 0.15 -14.29 -1.98
CA HIS A 90 0.17 -12.89 -1.57
C HIS A 90 -0.61 -11.99 -2.53
N ALA A 91 -0.68 -12.32 -3.82
CA ALA A 91 -1.49 -11.61 -4.81
C ALA A 91 -2.98 -11.58 -4.41
N GLY A 92 -3.55 -12.72 -4.05
CA GLY A 92 -4.92 -12.79 -3.54
C GLY A 92 -5.15 -11.99 -2.25
N LYS A 93 -4.15 -11.93 -1.35
CA LYS A 93 -4.24 -11.08 -0.15
C LYS A 93 -4.27 -9.58 -0.50
N GLY A 94 -3.53 -9.18 -1.53
CA GLY A 94 -3.55 -7.82 -2.08
C GLY A 94 -4.95 -7.44 -2.58
N LEU A 95 -5.60 -8.30 -3.37
CA LEU A 95 -6.97 -8.10 -3.83
C LEU A 95 -7.95 -7.92 -2.66
N VAL A 96 -7.93 -8.84 -1.69
CA VAL A 96 -8.80 -8.77 -0.51
C VAL A 96 -8.56 -7.47 0.28
N TRP A 97 -7.31 -6.99 0.35
CA TRP A 97 -7.01 -5.71 0.97
C TRP A 97 -7.61 -4.55 0.17
N LEU A 98 -7.47 -4.53 -1.15
CA LEU A 98 -8.05 -3.50 -2.02
C LEU A 98 -9.58 -3.46 -1.89
N GLU A 99 -10.25 -4.61 -1.95
CA GLU A 99 -11.71 -4.72 -1.82
C GLU A 99 -12.23 -4.18 -0.49
N ARG A 100 -11.58 -4.57 0.63
CA ARG A 100 -11.93 -4.08 1.98
C ARG A 100 -11.74 -2.57 2.13
N ASN A 101 -10.87 -1.98 1.31
CA ASN A 101 -10.54 -0.57 1.31
C ASN A 101 -11.08 0.17 0.07
N SER A 102 -11.99 -0.43 -0.70
CA SER A 102 -12.58 0.11 -1.93
C SER A 102 -13.08 1.56 -1.79
N ARG A 103 -13.78 1.85 -0.69
CA ARG A 103 -14.27 3.20 -0.34
C ARG A 103 -13.17 4.26 -0.14
N TYR A 104 -11.91 3.86 -0.02
CA TYR A 104 -10.76 4.74 0.15
C TYR A 104 -9.82 4.75 -1.06
N MET A 105 -10.18 4.08 -2.16
CA MET A 105 -9.36 4.05 -3.38
C MET A 105 -9.11 5.44 -3.96
N SER A 106 -10.08 6.35 -3.82
CA SER A 106 -9.90 7.75 -4.22
C SER A 106 -8.86 8.50 -3.40
N LEU A 107 -8.45 7.99 -2.23
CA LEU A 107 -7.39 8.56 -1.40
C LEU A 107 -6.03 7.92 -1.65
N LEU A 108 -5.99 6.75 -2.28
CA LEU A 108 -4.75 6.03 -2.57
C LEU A 108 -3.94 6.78 -3.63
N LYS A 109 -2.66 7.01 -3.35
CA LYS A 109 -1.76 7.76 -4.24
C LYS A 109 -0.50 7.01 -4.64
N HIS A 110 -0.08 6.00 -3.89
CA HIS A 110 1.21 5.36 -4.11
C HIS A 110 1.13 3.85 -3.82
N ILE A 111 1.39 3.05 -4.85
CA ILE A 111 1.44 1.59 -4.77
C ILE A 111 2.78 1.11 -5.31
N ALA A 112 3.40 0.16 -4.61
CA ALA A 112 4.53 -0.60 -5.11
C ALA A 112 4.11 -2.04 -5.44
N LEU A 113 4.54 -2.54 -6.59
CA LEU A 113 4.36 -3.92 -7.03
C LEU A 113 5.63 -4.70 -6.77
N TRP A 114 5.57 -5.71 -5.90
CA TRP A 114 6.66 -6.64 -5.68
C TRP A 114 6.53 -7.84 -6.60
N ILE A 115 7.45 -7.93 -7.54
CA ILE A 115 7.49 -8.91 -8.62
C ILE A 115 8.65 -9.85 -8.36
N ARG A 116 8.33 -11.12 -8.05
CA ARG A 116 9.37 -12.11 -7.77
C ARG A 116 10.28 -12.27 -9.00
N TYR A 117 11.58 -12.19 -8.75
CA TYR A 117 12.58 -12.38 -9.79
C TYR A 117 12.48 -13.77 -10.41
N VAL A 118 12.56 -13.82 -11.73
CA VAL A 118 12.57 -15.06 -12.51
C VAL A 118 13.99 -15.27 -13.02
N SER A 119 14.65 -16.30 -12.51
CA SER A 119 16.01 -16.64 -12.91
C SER A 119 15.98 -17.61 -14.10
N PRO A 120 16.80 -17.37 -15.14
CA PRO A 120 16.88 -18.26 -16.29
C PRO A 120 17.59 -19.59 -15.98
N ILE A 121 18.36 -19.66 -14.89
CA ILE A 121 19.21 -20.82 -14.57
C ILE A 121 18.61 -21.68 -13.45
N ASN A 122 17.78 -21.09 -12.57
CA ASN A 122 17.20 -21.79 -11.42
C ASN A 122 15.76 -21.34 -11.18
N ASP A 123 14.85 -22.30 -11.08
CA ASP A 123 13.41 -22.07 -10.85
C ASP A 123 13.09 -21.45 -9.46
N ARG A 124 14.11 -21.36 -8.58
CA ARG A 124 14.03 -20.72 -7.27
C ARG A 124 14.68 -19.35 -7.31
N GLY A 125 14.07 -18.41 -8.02
CA GLY A 125 14.42 -16.99 -7.91
C GLY A 125 14.26 -16.54 -6.46
N TYR A 126 15.35 -16.05 -5.86
CA TYR A 126 15.34 -15.41 -4.54
C TYR A 126 15.27 -13.90 -4.73
N GLY A 127 14.33 -13.25 -4.04
CA GLY A 127 14.12 -11.80 -4.09
C GLY A 127 13.03 -11.34 -5.05
N ALA A 128 12.71 -10.05 -4.98
CA ALA A 128 11.71 -9.41 -5.81
C ALA A 128 12.19 -8.05 -6.31
N LEU A 129 11.75 -7.67 -7.51
CA LEU A 129 11.81 -6.30 -8.01
C LEU A 129 10.60 -5.53 -7.47
N SER A 130 10.83 -4.35 -6.93
CA SER A 130 9.78 -3.39 -6.61
C SER A 130 9.75 -2.34 -7.70
N ILE A 131 8.62 -2.21 -8.39
CA ILE A 131 8.31 -1.06 -9.25
C ILE A 131 7.14 -0.30 -8.64
N SER A 132 7.11 1.01 -8.78
CA SER A 132 6.07 1.84 -8.15
C SER A 132 5.15 2.45 -9.21
N MET A 133 3.92 2.72 -8.80
CA MET A 133 2.99 3.57 -9.54
C MET A 133 2.47 4.66 -8.62
N ARG A 134 2.31 5.85 -9.19
CA ARG A 134 1.82 7.02 -8.49
C ARG A 134 0.63 7.61 -9.21
N ARG A 135 -0.30 8.13 -8.42
CA ARG A 135 -1.45 8.85 -8.95
C ARG A 135 -1.14 10.34 -9.05
N GLN A 136 -1.35 10.91 -10.22
CA GLN A 136 -1.14 12.33 -10.45
C GLN A 136 -2.05 13.18 -9.54
N ALA A 137 -1.47 14.23 -8.97
CA ALA A 137 -2.18 15.12 -8.05
C ALA A 137 -3.42 15.73 -8.71
N GLY A 138 -4.55 15.70 -8.01
CA GLY A 138 -5.82 16.26 -8.50
C GLY A 138 -6.51 15.46 -9.62
N THR A 139 -5.99 14.31 -10.04
CA THR A 139 -6.58 13.49 -11.12
C THR A 139 -6.79 12.03 -10.68
N ASP A 140 -7.45 11.25 -11.54
CA ASP A 140 -7.56 9.78 -11.43
C ASP A 140 -6.51 9.03 -12.26
N VAL A 141 -5.55 9.74 -12.85
CA VAL A 141 -4.54 9.17 -13.73
C VAL A 141 -3.39 8.61 -12.90
N TRP A 142 -2.99 7.38 -13.23
CA TRP A 142 -1.84 6.67 -12.67
C TRP A 142 -0.73 6.57 -13.71
N TYR A 143 0.51 6.61 -13.25
CA TYR A 143 1.72 6.44 -14.07
C TYR A 143 2.73 5.57 -13.30
N ALA A 144 3.59 4.84 -14.01
CA ALA A 144 4.70 4.14 -13.38
C ALA A 144 5.79 5.15 -12.97
N GLU A 145 6.40 4.94 -11.81
CA GLU A 145 7.55 5.73 -11.41
C GLU A 145 8.83 5.16 -12.03
N ASP A 146 9.76 6.04 -12.39
CA ASP A 146 11.08 5.68 -12.92
C ASP A 146 12.00 5.02 -11.88
N ASP A 147 11.53 4.82 -10.65
CA ASP A 147 12.27 4.17 -9.58
C ASP A 147 11.99 2.66 -9.49
N TRP A 148 12.99 1.93 -8.99
CA TRP A 148 12.83 0.52 -8.67
C TRP A 148 13.79 0.11 -7.55
N GLU A 149 13.41 -0.94 -6.81
CA GLU A 149 14.20 -1.47 -5.70
C GLU A 149 14.37 -2.98 -5.82
N TRP A 150 15.51 -3.48 -5.35
CA TRP A 150 15.76 -4.91 -5.20
C TRP A 150 15.46 -5.36 -3.77
N ILE A 151 14.47 -6.23 -3.60
CA ILE A 151 13.94 -6.66 -2.31
C ILE A 151 14.45 -8.06 -1.96
N THR A 152 15.54 -8.13 -1.18
CA THR A 152 16.09 -9.39 -0.62
C THR A 152 17.21 -9.13 0.39
N VAL A 153 17.70 -10.20 1.02
CA VAL A 153 18.95 -10.25 1.80
C VAL A 153 20.16 -10.75 0.99
N ILE A 154 19.95 -11.21 -0.25
CA ILE A 154 20.99 -11.78 -1.11
C ILE A 154 21.55 -10.73 -2.08
N ARG A 155 22.77 -10.97 -2.58
CA ARG A 155 23.40 -10.14 -3.60
C ARG A 155 22.50 -9.95 -4.83
N LYS A 156 22.44 -8.71 -5.32
CA LYS A 156 21.77 -8.29 -6.54
C LYS A 156 22.25 -9.07 -7.78
N PRO A 157 21.37 -9.83 -8.48
CA PRO A 157 21.67 -10.42 -9.78
C PRO A 157 22.11 -9.38 -10.83
N THR A 158 22.92 -9.81 -11.80
CA THR A 158 23.33 -8.98 -12.94
C THR A 158 22.18 -8.84 -13.93
N GLY A 159 22.00 -7.65 -14.51
CA GLY A 159 20.98 -7.40 -15.54
C GLY A 159 19.58 -7.08 -14.99
N LEU A 160 19.43 -6.89 -13.67
CA LEU A 160 18.15 -6.49 -13.09
C LEU A 160 17.68 -5.10 -13.55
N GLU A 161 18.61 -4.24 -13.95
CA GLU A 161 18.31 -2.94 -14.55
C GLU A 161 17.48 -3.10 -15.82
N ASP A 162 17.76 -4.10 -16.65
CA ASP A 162 17.00 -4.38 -17.87
C ASP A 162 15.61 -4.91 -17.53
N ASP A 163 15.54 -5.85 -16.58
CA ASP A 163 14.26 -6.39 -16.08
C ASP A 163 13.37 -5.29 -15.48
N ALA A 164 13.95 -4.37 -14.70
CA ALA A 164 13.23 -3.25 -14.10
C ALA A 164 12.73 -2.27 -15.17
N ARG A 165 13.56 -1.93 -16.16
CA ARG A 165 13.15 -1.08 -17.30
C ARG A 165 12.04 -1.71 -18.12
N PHE A 166 12.11 -3.03 -18.36
CA PHE A 166 11.06 -3.77 -19.05
C PHE A 166 9.75 -3.66 -18.25
N LEU A 167 9.80 -3.95 -16.95
CA LEU A 167 8.64 -3.91 -16.06
C LEU A 167 8.00 -2.52 -15.96
N GLN A 168 8.80 -1.46 -15.87
CA GLN A 168 8.30 -0.08 -15.86
C GLN A 168 7.57 0.25 -17.16
N LYS A 169 8.17 -0.06 -18.32
CA LYS A 169 7.54 0.14 -19.63
C LYS A 169 6.23 -0.62 -19.79
N GLU A 170 6.20 -1.87 -19.33
CA GLU A 170 4.97 -2.66 -19.37
C GLU A 170 3.90 -2.08 -18.45
N LEU A 171 4.28 -1.61 -17.26
CA LEU A 171 3.34 -0.99 -16.34
C LEU A 171 2.77 0.31 -16.90
N ASP A 172 3.61 1.18 -17.49
CA ASP A 172 3.14 2.38 -18.19
C ASP A 172 2.20 2.02 -19.33
N TYR A 173 2.56 1.05 -20.17
CA TYR A 173 1.70 0.59 -21.26
C TYR A 173 0.33 0.14 -20.74
N LEU A 174 0.30 -0.65 -19.66
CA LEU A 174 -0.95 -1.13 -19.05
C LEU A 174 -1.81 0.03 -18.53
N LEU A 175 -1.20 1.01 -17.88
CA LEU A 175 -1.90 2.17 -17.32
C LEU A 175 -2.43 3.11 -18.42
N GLU A 176 -1.68 3.27 -19.51
CA GLU A 176 -2.04 4.16 -20.62
C GLU A 176 -3.03 3.54 -21.60
N ASN A 177 -3.01 2.22 -21.82
CA ASN A 177 -3.78 1.57 -22.88
C ASN A 177 -4.90 0.67 -22.35
N ASP A 178 -4.56 -0.22 -21.41
CA ASP A 178 -5.46 -1.30 -21.00
C ASP A 178 -6.34 -0.90 -19.80
N TYR A 179 -5.86 0.00 -18.95
CA TYR A 179 -6.50 0.38 -17.67
C TYR A 179 -6.60 1.89 -17.47
N GLN A 180 -7.11 2.62 -18.47
CA GLN A 180 -7.30 4.07 -18.36
C GLN A 180 -8.32 4.47 -17.28
N GLY A 181 -8.08 5.66 -16.69
CA GLY A 181 -8.99 6.32 -15.77
C GLY A 181 -8.98 5.74 -14.35
N GLN A 182 -10.13 5.75 -13.70
CA GLN A 182 -10.23 5.33 -12.31
C GLN A 182 -9.98 3.82 -12.16
N LEU A 183 -8.95 3.49 -11.37
CA LEU A 183 -8.61 2.14 -10.96
C LEU A 183 -9.41 1.73 -9.72
N ASP A 184 -10.17 0.65 -9.83
CA ASP A 184 -10.80 -0.04 -8.72
C ASP A 184 -9.96 -1.26 -8.29
N ALA A 185 -10.45 -2.00 -7.29
CA ALA A 185 -9.75 -3.15 -6.75
C ALA A 185 -9.48 -4.26 -7.79
N GLU A 186 -10.45 -4.49 -8.70
CA GLU A 186 -10.34 -5.52 -9.73
C GLU A 186 -9.30 -5.13 -10.77
N LYS A 187 -9.35 -3.89 -11.28
CA LYS A 187 -8.36 -3.37 -12.22
C LYS A 187 -6.95 -3.41 -11.65
N PHE A 188 -6.75 -3.02 -10.39
CA PHE A 188 -5.44 -3.13 -9.73
C PHE A 188 -4.94 -4.58 -9.69
N HIS A 189 -5.82 -5.52 -9.40
CA HIS A 189 -5.46 -6.93 -9.37
C HIS A 189 -5.10 -7.45 -10.77
N CYS A 190 -5.86 -7.06 -11.79
CA CYS A 190 -5.56 -7.42 -13.18
C CYS A 190 -4.21 -6.85 -13.64
N ILE A 191 -3.90 -5.57 -13.34
CA ILE A 191 -2.58 -4.97 -13.61
C ILE A 191 -1.48 -5.80 -12.95
N LEU A 192 -1.67 -6.20 -11.69
CA LEU A 192 -0.68 -6.97 -10.92
C LEU A 192 -0.42 -8.36 -11.53
N LEU A 193 -1.48 -9.06 -11.96
CA LEU A 193 -1.35 -10.37 -12.62
C LEU A 193 -0.73 -10.26 -14.01
N GLU A 194 -1.16 -9.25 -14.78
CA GLU A 194 -0.73 -9.03 -16.15
C GLU A 194 0.75 -8.61 -16.21
N THR A 195 1.18 -7.69 -15.32
CA THR A 195 2.58 -7.30 -15.19
C THR A 195 3.48 -8.52 -14.91
N ARG A 196 3.03 -9.41 -14.01
CA ARG A 196 3.76 -10.65 -13.71
C ARG A 196 3.79 -11.60 -14.90
N ARG A 197 2.66 -11.79 -15.58
CA ARG A 197 2.54 -12.68 -16.74
C ARG A 197 3.51 -12.25 -17.83
N ARG A 198 3.48 -10.97 -18.23
CA ARG A 198 4.38 -10.40 -19.25
C ARG A 198 5.85 -10.50 -18.87
N TYR A 199 6.18 -10.31 -17.58
CA TYR A 199 7.56 -10.52 -17.11
C TYR A 199 8.02 -11.96 -17.24
N ILE A 200 7.19 -12.93 -16.87
CA ILE A 200 7.54 -14.36 -17.04
C ILE A 200 7.75 -14.67 -18.53
N GLU A 201 6.86 -14.21 -19.40
CA GLU A 201 6.97 -14.41 -20.85
C GLU A 201 8.26 -13.79 -21.41
N HIS A 202 8.61 -12.58 -20.99
CA HIS A 202 9.85 -11.93 -21.38
C HIS A 202 11.10 -12.72 -20.96
N LYS A 203 11.08 -13.36 -19.78
CA LYS A 203 12.22 -14.15 -19.28
C LYS A 203 12.32 -15.55 -19.88
N MET A 204 11.22 -16.06 -20.46
CA MET A 204 11.15 -17.40 -21.07
C MET A 204 11.26 -17.37 -22.60
N SER A 205 11.22 -16.17 -23.21
CA SER A 205 11.51 -15.94 -24.62
C SER A 205 13.01 -15.87 -24.90
#